data_AF-C6AVQ2-F1
#
_entry.id   AF-C6AVQ2-F1
#
_cell.length_a   1.000
_cell.length_b   1.000
_cell.length_c   1.000
_cell.angle_alpha   90.00
_cell.angle_beta   90.00
_cell.angle_gamma   90.00
#
_symmetry.space_group_name_H-M   'P 1'
#
loop_
_entity.id
_entity.type
_entity.pdbx_description
1 polymer ?
#
loop_
_entity_poly.entity_id
_entity_poly.type
_entity_poly.pdbx_seq_one_letter_code
_entity_poly.pdbx_strand_id
1 'polypeptide(L)'
;MARNVLWTAQRHGQDWDDPYVLTALEWMTSFVASLDWTRRIEQTSTFFEAAKKSWASGVRVPLYDPADGIAWYAHQATTYGDHKFRPDLFEPEAYRIAPLFRRIGHVLSDLKKVRGVDVRVARLMSDGRMQPDDGFYELLVAAAYSRRGWDVSFVPEKPGLQKQQDLIVEKPGSSWAVECKRAGRSKYARKERDAGHQMADAVHALSRRKNRSMQIMAVFEDEVANLDPSYLEEKARRFMRRPGSYSWSDEGGFGVVSDVQWAGLRQVLRVDDISFGSSRMIELLMGSHEHDVDYSLGGAWTAAEGRPFHATSVQHVSLVGWSTSSEESARRKAQHFRGIVGRACEQLPGDRPGAIHVGYEAVGGNTVEGLRHRLNKQQMENFDPGSSQLQVVYGNYFMPEHVTDRNESSAVTETIAWYPAKDSKSEPLEKHMLFVDEDPTPGTHFSS
;
A
#
# COMPACT_ATOMS: atom_id res chain seq x y z
N MET A 1 -8.01 -22.84 15.38
CA MET A 1 -6.91 -23.81 15.13
C MET A 1 -5.63 -23.01 14.99
N ALA A 2 -4.49 -23.46 15.53
CA ALA A 2 -3.23 -22.76 15.30
C ALA A 2 -2.90 -22.82 13.79
N ARG A 3 -2.61 -21.66 13.19
CA ARG A 3 -2.28 -21.54 11.76
C ARG A 3 -1.02 -22.37 11.47
N ASN A 4 -1.08 -23.28 10.49
CA ASN A 4 0.08 -24.10 10.13
C ASN A 4 1.01 -23.28 9.23
N VAL A 5 2.03 -22.65 9.82
CA VAL A 5 3.04 -21.87 9.09
C VAL A 5 3.94 -22.71 8.17
N LEU A 6 3.85 -24.04 8.15
CA LEU A 6 4.67 -24.92 7.32
C LEU A 6 3.99 -25.33 6.00
N TRP A 7 2.90 -24.66 5.62
CA TRP A 7 2.23 -24.92 4.35
C TRP A 7 3.13 -24.59 3.15
N THR A 8 2.95 -25.31 2.04
CA THR A 8 3.63 -25.06 0.76
C THR A 8 2.58 -24.77 -0.31
N ALA A 9 2.93 -23.95 -1.29
CA ALA A 9 2.02 -23.68 -2.41
C ALA A 9 1.67 -24.99 -3.14
N GLN A 10 0.44 -25.11 -3.64
CA GLN A 10 0.10 -26.24 -4.51
C GLN A 10 0.90 -26.09 -5.82
N ARG A 11 1.60 -27.15 -6.24
CA ARG A 11 2.41 -27.15 -7.46
C ARG A 11 1.59 -27.18 -8.75
N HIS A 12 0.32 -27.57 -8.66
CA HIS A 12 -0.62 -27.64 -9.77
C HIS A 12 -1.74 -26.61 -9.58
N GLY A 13 -2.43 -26.24 -10.66
CA GLY A 13 -3.51 -25.26 -10.62
C GLY A 13 -3.03 -23.83 -10.37
N GLN A 14 -1.75 -23.55 -10.67
CA GLN A 14 -1.16 -22.20 -10.67
C GLN A 14 -1.18 -21.58 -12.06
N ASP A 15 -1.74 -22.26 -13.05
CA ASP A 15 -1.93 -21.82 -14.44
C ASP A 15 -3.22 -20.99 -14.62
N TRP A 16 -3.74 -20.42 -13.53
CA TRP A 16 -4.89 -19.53 -13.58
C TRP A 16 -4.49 -18.15 -14.10
N ASP A 17 -5.41 -17.54 -14.83
CA ASP A 17 -5.39 -16.14 -15.21
C ASP A 17 -6.47 -15.39 -14.41
N ASP A 18 -6.20 -14.15 -13.99
CA ASP A 18 -7.21 -13.29 -13.38
C ASP A 18 -7.90 -12.46 -14.48
N PRO A 19 -9.12 -12.84 -14.91
CA PRO A 19 -9.78 -12.19 -16.02
C PRO A 19 -10.08 -10.72 -15.73
N TYR A 20 -10.27 -10.32 -14.48
CA TYR A 20 -10.57 -8.94 -14.13
C TYR A 20 -9.32 -8.07 -14.26
N VAL A 21 -8.18 -8.54 -13.77
CA VAL A 21 -6.90 -7.84 -13.94
C VAL A 21 -6.57 -7.67 -15.42
N LEU A 22 -6.71 -8.75 -16.21
CA LEU A 22 -6.42 -8.70 -17.64
C LEU A 22 -7.37 -7.77 -18.40
N THR A 23 -8.67 -7.81 -18.08
CA THR A 23 -9.67 -6.91 -18.70
C THR A 23 -9.39 -5.45 -18.35
N ALA A 24 -8.99 -5.15 -17.11
CA ALA A 24 -8.60 -3.80 -16.71
C ALA A 24 -7.37 -3.32 -17.49
N LEU A 25 -6.34 -4.17 -17.60
CA LEU A 25 -5.13 -3.87 -18.37
C LEU A 25 -5.45 -3.60 -19.84
N GLU A 26 -6.21 -4.48 -20.49
CA GLU A 26 -6.61 -4.31 -21.89
C GLU A 26 -7.35 -2.98 -22.09
N TRP A 27 -8.34 -2.70 -21.25
CA TRP A 27 -9.09 -1.45 -21.33
C TRP A 27 -8.21 -0.21 -21.12
N MET A 28 -7.41 -0.16 -20.05
CA MET A 28 -6.61 1.02 -19.76
C MET A 28 -5.52 1.27 -20.82
N THR A 29 -4.88 0.21 -21.30
CA THR A 29 -3.81 0.33 -22.30
C THR A 29 -4.31 0.67 -23.69
N SER A 30 -5.60 0.42 -24.00
CA SER A 30 -6.23 0.81 -25.27
C SER A 30 -6.22 2.32 -25.53
N PHE A 31 -6.04 3.15 -24.50
CA PHE A 31 -5.97 4.61 -24.62
C PHE A 31 -4.57 5.15 -24.95
N VAL A 32 -3.57 4.28 -25.06
CA VAL A 32 -2.19 4.64 -25.45
C VAL A 32 -1.91 4.07 -26.83
N ALA A 33 -1.20 4.83 -27.68
CA ALA A 33 -0.79 4.33 -28.98
C ALA A 33 0.05 3.05 -28.81
N SER A 34 -0.31 1.99 -29.55
CA SER A 34 0.30 0.65 -29.37
C SER A 34 1.82 0.65 -29.43
N LEU A 35 2.42 1.42 -30.35
CA LEU A 35 3.89 1.55 -30.45
C LEU A 35 4.50 2.22 -29.21
N ASP A 36 3.85 3.25 -28.68
CA ASP A 36 4.33 3.94 -27.47
C ASP A 36 4.21 3.04 -26.24
N TRP A 37 3.07 2.35 -26.10
CA TRP A 37 2.85 1.43 -24.99
C TRP A 37 3.85 0.26 -25.00
N THR A 38 4.07 -0.34 -26.17
CA THR A 38 5.05 -1.42 -26.36
C THR A 38 6.44 -0.97 -25.90
N ARG A 39 6.88 0.22 -26.34
CA ARG A 39 8.16 0.80 -25.95
C ARG A 39 8.28 1.00 -24.43
N ARG A 40 7.23 1.51 -23.78
CA ARG A 40 7.22 1.78 -22.32
C ARG A 40 7.30 0.50 -21.49
N ILE A 41 6.56 -0.54 -21.90
CA ILE A 41 6.62 -1.84 -21.25
C ILE A 41 7.97 -2.52 -21.49
N GLU A 42 8.53 -2.47 -22.70
CA GLU A 42 9.86 -3.02 -22.99
C GLU A 42 10.96 -2.33 -22.14
N GLN A 43 10.88 -1.01 -21.99
CA GLN A 43 11.77 -0.25 -21.12
C GLN A 43 11.64 -0.68 -19.65
N THR A 44 10.41 -0.84 -19.16
CA THR A 44 10.14 -1.29 -17.79
C THR A 44 10.68 -2.69 -17.55
N SER A 45 10.40 -3.64 -18.45
CA SER A 45 10.91 -5.01 -18.37
C SER A 45 12.43 -5.05 -18.43
N THR A 46 13.05 -4.31 -19.34
CA THR A 46 14.53 -4.25 -19.45
C THR A 46 15.17 -3.69 -18.18
N PHE A 47 14.60 -2.63 -17.62
CA PHE A 47 15.06 -2.04 -16.36
C PHE A 47 14.96 -3.07 -15.23
N PHE A 48 13.82 -3.75 -15.12
CA PHE A 48 13.56 -4.75 -14.10
C PHE A 48 14.50 -5.96 -14.21
N GLU A 49 14.77 -6.45 -15.43
CA GLU A 49 15.76 -7.51 -15.69
C GLU A 49 17.18 -7.13 -15.23
N ALA A 50 17.60 -5.89 -15.50
CA ALA A 50 18.88 -5.40 -15.02
C ALA A 50 18.92 -5.34 -13.48
N ALA A 51 17.86 -4.84 -12.86
CA ALA A 51 17.73 -4.77 -11.41
C ALA A 51 17.75 -6.17 -10.76
N LYS A 52 17.06 -7.16 -11.35
CA LYS A 52 17.08 -8.57 -10.93
C LYS A 52 18.50 -9.11 -10.83
N LYS A 53 19.34 -8.85 -11.84
CA LYS A 53 20.75 -9.28 -11.85
C LYS A 53 21.58 -8.61 -10.75
N SER A 54 21.39 -7.32 -10.51
CA SER A 54 22.05 -6.61 -9.40
C SER A 54 21.60 -7.15 -8.04
N TRP A 55 20.32 -7.43 -7.86
CA TRP A 55 19.81 -7.96 -6.60
C TRP A 55 20.30 -9.37 -6.32
N ALA A 56 20.44 -10.20 -7.36
CA ALA A 56 21.01 -11.54 -7.26
C ALA A 56 22.49 -11.53 -6.81
N SER A 57 23.24 -10.46 -7.09
CA SER A 57 24.59 -10.26 -6.55
C SER A 57 24.63 -9.53 -5.21
N GLY A 58 23.46 -9.30 -4.59
CA GLY A 58 23.33 -8.63 -3.29
C GLY A 58 23.30 -7.10 -3.36
N VAL A 59 23.32 -6.50 -4.55
CA VAL A 59 23.25 -5.05 -4.75
C VAL A 59 21.80 -4.61 -4.93
N ARG A 60 21.26 -3.88 -3.95
CA ARG A 60 19.91 -3.32 -4.03
C ARG A 60 19.91 -2.04 -4.87
N VAL A 61 19.14 -2.06 -5.95
CA VAL A 61 18.89 -0.93 -6.86
C VAL A 61 17.38 -0.76 -7.07
N PRO A 62 16.89 0.40 -7.54
CA PRO A 62 15.49 0.54 -7.95
C PRO A 62 15.05 -0.56 -8.92
N LEU A 63 13.78 -0.94 -8.89
CA LEU A 63 13.21 -2.00 -9.74
C LEU A 63 12.56 -1.47 -11.03
N TYR A 64 12.28 -0.16 -11.08
CA TYR A 64 11.69 0.53 -12.22
C TYR A 64 12.10 2.01 -12.23
N ASP A 65 11.82 2.69 -13.35
CA ASP A 65 11.99 4.15 -13.48
C ASP A 65 10.77 4.89 -12.89
N PRO A 66 10.93 5.71 -11.83
CA PRO A 66 9.81 6.46 -11.25
C PRO A 66 9.18 7.49 -12.20
N ALA A 67 9.83 7.83 -13.32
CA ALA A 67 9.26 8.70 -14.34
C ALA A 67 8.05 8.07 -15.07
N ASP A 68 7.88 6.75 -15.00
CA ASP A 68 6.77 6.01 -15.62
C ASP A 68 6.21 4.93 -14.67
N GLY A 69 5.75 5.36 -13.50
CA GLY A 69 5.15 4.49 -12.48
C GLY A 69 3.95 3.69 -12.99
N ILE A 70 3.12 4.21 -13.88
CA ILE A 70 1.98 3.46 -14.43
C ILE A 70 2.41 2.26 -15.30
N ALA A 71 3.54 2.36 -16.01
CA ALA A 71 4.10 1.22 -16.75
C ALA A 71 4.57 0.12 -15.80
N TRP A 72 5.16 0.48 -14.64
CA TRP A 72 5.48 -0.47 -13.57
C TRP A 72 4.22 -1.13 -12.99
N TYR A 73 3.17 -0.36 -12.75
CA TYR A 73 1.89 -0.88 -12.27
C TYR A 73 1.29 -1.89 -13.24
N ALA A 74 1.27 -1.55 -14.53
CA ALA A 74 0.78 -2.46 -15.55
C ALA A 74 1.65 -3.73 -15.66
N HIS A 75 2.98 -3.59 -15.60
CA HIS A 75 3.90 -4.73 -15.60
C HIS A 75 3.61 -5.67 -14.42
N GLN A 76 3.53 -5.17 -13.19
CA GLN A 76 3.23 -6.00 -12.01
C GLN A 76 1.82 -6.60 -12.06
N ALA A 77 0.81 -5.84 -12.53
CA ALA A 77 -0.53 -6.37 -12.75
C ALA A 77 -0.55 -7.49 -13.79
N THR A 78 0.22 -7.38 -14.88
CA THR A 78 0.37 -8.45 -15.88
C THR A 78 1.01 -9.70 -15.25
N THR A 79 2.09 -9.54 -14.48
CA THR A 79 2.74 -10.68 -13.80
C THR A 79 1.82 -11.37 -12.78
N TYR A 80 0.85 -10.66 -12.22
CA TYR A 80 -0.16 -11.23 -11.34
C TYR A 80 -1.26 -11.96 -12.14
N GLY A 81 -1.80 -11.28 -13.15
CA GLY A 81 -3.01 -11.68 -13.86
C GLY A 81 -2.82 -12.70 -14.99
N ASP A 82 -1.62 -12.83 -15.57
CA ASP A 82 -1.30 -13.83 -16.59
C ASP A 82 -0.23 -14.79 -16.05
N HIS A 83 -0.59 -16.07 -15.97
CA HIS A 83 0.29 -17.09 -15.38
C HIS A 83 1.65 -17.22 -16.07
N LYS A 84 1.76 -16.86 -17.35
CA LYS A 84 3.00 -16.96 -18.11
C LYS A 84 4.06 -15.97 -17.63
N PHE A 85 3.64 -14.84 -17.06
CA PHE A 85 4.52 -13.79 -16.57
C PHE A 85 4.74 -13.84 -15.06
N ARG A 86 4.07 -14.76 -14.34
CA ARG A 86 4.16 -14.87 -12.87
C ARG A 86 5.57 -15.05 -12.28
N PRO A 87 6.57 -15.66 -12.97
CA PRO A 87 7.94 -15.70 -12.46
C PRO A 87 8.54 -14.31 -12.14
N ASP A 88 8.00 -13.25 -12.75
CA ASP A 88 8.44 -11.86 -12.57
C ASP A 88 7.60 -11.06 -11.56
N LEU A 89 6.63 -11.70 -10.92
CA LEU A 89 5.82 -11.10 -9.87
C LEU A 89 6.72 -10.72 -8.68
N PHE A 90 6.74 -9.44 -8.35
CA PHE A 90 7.44 -8.92 -7.17
C PHE A 90 6.42 -8.61 -6.08
N GLU A 91 6.13 -9.62 -5.24
CA GLU A 91 5.14 -9.55 -4.16
C GLU A 91 5.22 -8.26 -3.31
N PRO A 92 6.41 -7.74 -2.93
CA PRO A 92 6.50 -6.52 -2.13
C PRO A 92 5.96 -5.25 -2.80
N GLU A 93 5.71 -5.26 -4.12
CA GLU A 93 4.99 -4.19 -4.83
C GLU A 93 3.62 -4.67 -5.34
N ALA A 94 3.51 -5.93 -5.77
CA ALA A 94 2.30 -6.45 -6.37
C ALA A 94 1.12 -6.52 -5.39
N TYR A 95 1.37 -6.70 -4.09
CA TYR A 95 0.29 -6.84 -3.08
C TYR A 95 -0.66 -5.62 -3.04
N ARG A 96 -0.15 -4.42 -3.34
CA ARG A 96 -0.94 -3.18 -3.41
C ARG A 96 -1.46 -2.86 -4.82
N ILE A 97 -0.83 -3.40 -5.86
CA ILE A 97 -1.18 -3.13 -7.28
C ILE A 97 -2.28 -4.07 -7.76
N ALA A 98 -2.15 -5.39 -7.50
CA ALA A 98 -3.09 -6.39 -7.99
C ALA A 98 -4.55 -6.13 -7.56
N PRO A 99 -4.86 -5.78 -6.29
CA PRO A 99 -6.24 -5.48 -5.90
C PRO A 99 -6.84 -4.30 -6.65
N LEU A 100 -6.04 -3.27 -6.99
CA LEU A 100 -6.51 -2.11 -7.74
C LEU A 100 -7.00 -2.52 -9.12
N PHE A 101 -6.16 -3.21 -9.91
CA PHE A 101 -6.53 -3.65 -11.26
C PHE A 101 -7.68 -4.65 -11.23
N ARG A 102 -7.67 -5.58 -10.27
CA ARG A 102 -8.77 -6.54 -10.11
C ARG A 102 -10.08 -5.82 -9.85
N ARG A 103 -10.09 -4.81 -8.97
CA ARG A 103 -11.29 -4.01 -8.69
C ARG A 103 -11.73 -3.22 -9.91
N ILE A 104 -10.82 -2.54 -10.61
CA ILE A 104 -11.13 -1.80 -11.85
C ILE A 104 -11.78 -2.73 -12.88
N GLY A 105 -11.25 -3.94 -13.08
CA GLY A 105 -11.82 -4.93 -13.98
C GLY A 105 -13.23 -5.36 -13.58
N HIS A 106 -13.44 -5.59 -12.28
CA HIS A 106 -14.74 -5.96 -11.73
C HIS A 106 -15.79 -4.87 -11.92
N VAL A 107 -15.43 -3.60 -11.74
CA VAL A 107 -16.35 -2.45 -11.89
C VAL A 107 -16.31 -1.80 -13.26
N LEU A 108 -15.64 -2.43 -14.24
CA LEU A 108 -15.41 -1.82 -15.55
C LEU A 108 -16.71 -1.47 -16.28
N SER A 109 -17.73 -2.32 -16.16
CA SER A 109 -19.03 -2.07 -16.80
C SER A 109 -19.71 -0.80 -16.25
N ASP A 110 -19.47 -0.45 -14.99
CA ASP A 110 -20.00 0.75 -14.35
C ASP A 110 -19.14 1.97 -14.67
N LEU A 111 -17.82 1.81 -14.74
CA LEU A 111 -16.89 2.84 -15.20
C LEU A 111 -17.21 3.30 -16.62
N LYS A 112 -17.48 2.37 -17.54
CA LYS A 112 -17.82 2.69 -18.94
C LYS A 112 -19.10 3.51 -19.10
N LYS A 113 -19.95 3.58 -18.08
CA LYS A 113 -21.15 4.45 -18.07
C LYS A 113 -20.80 5.89 -17.66
N VAL A 114 -19.66 6.10 -17.00
CA VAL A 114 -19.24 7.41 -16.48
C VAL A 114 -18.80 8.31 -17.64
N ARG A 115 -19.42 9.48 -17.76
CA ARG A 115 -19.07 10.44 -18.80
C ARG A 115 -17.67 10.99 -18.57
N GLY A 116 -16.85 11.00 -19.62
CA GLY A 116 -15.48 11.52 -19.56
C GLY A 116 -14.45 10.54 -18.98
N VAL A 117 -14.85 9.31 -18.63
CA VAL A 117 -13.91 8.29 -18.09
C VAL A 117 -12.75 8.00 -19.04
N ASP A 118 -13.03 7.90 -20.35
CA ASP A 118 -12.02 7.62 -21.38
C ASP A 118 -10.90 8.67 -21.39
N VAL A 119 -11.27 9.95 -21.27
CA VAL A 119 -10.32 11.06 -21.19
C VAL A 119 -9.51 10.97 -19.90
N ARG A 120 -10.16 10.62 -18.78
CA ARG A 120 -9.49 10.48 -17.49
C ARG A 120 -8.47 9.34 -17.52
N VAL A 121 -8.83 8.19 -18.07
CA VAL A 121 -7.94 7.03 -18.19
C VAL A 121 -6.80 7.32 -19.15
N ALA A 122 -7.07 7.91 -20.32
CA ALA A 122 -6.03 8.31 -21.26
C ALA A 122 -4.97 9.19 -20.59
N ARG A 123 -5.41 10.15 -19.76
CA ARG A 123 -4.52 11.03 -19.01
C ARG A 123 -3.75 10.31 -17.89
N LEU A 124 -4.39 9.43 -17.14
CA LEU A 124 -3.72 8.57 -16.15
C LEU A 124 -2.57 7.79 -16.81
N MET A 125 -2.83 7.26 -18.01
CA MET A 125 -1.85 6.49 -18.78
C MET A 125 -0.75 7.34 -19.42
N SER A 126 -0.95 8.65 -19.60
CA SER A 126 0.02 9.59 -20.20
C SER A 126 0.60 10.57 -19.18
N ASP A 127 -0.03 11.73 -18.98
CA ASP A 127 0.49 12.83 -18.15
C ASP A 127 0.53 12.48 -16.65
N GLY A 128 -0.38 11.60 -16.21
CA GLY A 128 -0.46 11.11 -14.84
C GLY A 128 0.50 9.97 -14.50
N ARG A 129 1.34 9.54 -15.46
CA ARG A 129 2.13 8.30 -15.36
C ARG A 129 3.06 8.19 -14.16
N MET A 130 3.50 9.31 -13.58
CA MET A 130 4.41 9.32 -12.43
C MET A 130 3.73 9.02 -11.09
N GLN A 131 2.45 9.37 -10.94
CA GLN A 131 1.70 9.26 -9.69
C GLN A 131 0.32 8.65 -9.98
N PRO A 132 0.26 7.37 -10.35
CA PRO A 132 -0.96 6.76 -10.86
C PRO A 132 -2.06 6.61 -9.80
N ASP A 133 -1.69 6.62 -8.51
CA ASP A 133 -2.62 6.30 -7.43
C ASP A 133 -3.82 7.26 -7.33
N ASP A 134 -3.61 8.55 -7.60
CA ASP A 134 -4.69 9.56 -7.53
C ASP A 134 -5.75 9.27 -8.60
N GLY A 135 -5.32 8.94 -9.82
CA GLY A 135 -6.21 8.56 -10.90
C GLY A 135 -6.96 7.26 -10.62
N PHE A 136 -6.30 6.24 -10.07
CA PHE A 136 -6.99 5.01 -9.64
C PHE A 136 -8.05 5.28 -8.58
N TYR A 137 -7.72 6.11 -7.58
CA TYR A 137 -8.66 6.44 -6.51
C TYR A 137 -9.92 7.14 -7.03
N GLU A 138 -9.76 8.12 -7.93
CA GLU A 138 -10.89 8.78 -8.57
C GLU A 138 -11.76 7.84 -9.39
N LEU A 139 -11.15 6.90 -10.14
CA LEU A 139 -11.89 5.88 -10.88
C LEU A 139 -12.71 5.01 -9.92
N LEU A 140 -12.14 4.57 -8.79
CA LEU A 140 -12.85 3.78 -7.80
C LEU A 140 -14.03 4.54 -7.18
N VAL A 141 -13.85 5.82 -6.85
CA VAL A 141 -14.95 6.67 -6.34
C VAL A 141 -16.05 6.83 -7.39
N ALA A 142 -15.69 7.16 -8.64
CA ALA A 142 -16.65 7.29 -9.74
C ALA A 142 -17.45 5.99 -9.97
N ALA A 143 -16.77 4.85 -9.93
CA ALA A 143 -17.40 3.54 -10.02
C ALA A 143 -18.38 3.30 -8.86
N ALA A 144 -18.02 3.67 -7.62
CA ALA A 144 -18.87 3.50 -6.45
C ALA A 144 -20.19 4.30 -6.55
N TYR A 145 -20.16 5.51 -7.11
CA TYR A 145 -21.35 6.31 -7.43
C TYR A 145 -22.17 5.68 -8.56
N SER A 146 -21.53 5.35 -9.68
CA SER A 146 -22.19 4.75 -10.86
C SER A 146 -22.94 3.46 -10.50
N ARG A 147 -22.29 2.58 -9.71
CA ARG A 147 -22.89 1.34 -9.19
C ARG A 147 -24.12 1.55 -8.33
N ARG A 148 -24.20 2.68 -7.63
CA ARG A 148 -25.34 3.06 -6.79
C ARG A 148 -26.38 3.88 -7.55
N GLY A 149 -26.35 3.86 -8.88
CA GLY A 149 -27.37 4.42 -9.76
C GLY A 149 -27.29 5.94 -9.92
N TRP A 150 -26.14 6.54 -9.66
CA TRP A 150 -25.88 7.94 -10.01
C TRP A 150 -25.45 8.05 -11.48
N ASP A 151 -25.88 9.09 -12.17
CA ASP A 151 -25.24 9.54 -13.42
C ASP A 151 -23.97 10.30 -13.03
N VAL A 152 -22.82 9.88 -13.53
CA VAL A 152 -21.51 10.38 -13.08
C VAL A 152 -20.77 10.97 -14.26
N SER A 153 -20.18 12.13 -14.06
CA SER A 153 -19.35 12.81 -15.05
C SER A 153 -18.04 13.30 -14.43
N PHE A 154 -16.91 12.97 -15.06
CA PHE A 154 -15.64 13.64 -14.79
C PHE A 154 -15.70 15.08 -15.28
N VAL A 155 -15.26 16.02 -14.44
CA VAL A 155 -15.17 17.44 -14.82
C VAL A 155 -13.89 17.65 -15.64
N PRO A 156 -13.99 18.16 -16.88
CA PRO A 156 -12.81 18.44 -17.67
C PRO A 156 -11.96 19.55 -17.03
N GLU A 157 -10.66 19.31 -16.89
CA GLU A 157 -9.74 20.36 -16.47
C GLU A 157 -9.66 21.46 -17.52
N LYS A 158 -9.59 22.70 -17.04
CA LYS A 158 -9.41 23.89 -17.88
C LYS A 158 -8.12 24.59 -17.49
N PRO A 159 -7.01 24.34 -18.20
CA PRO A 159 -5.73 24.99 -17.92
C PRO A 159 -5.87 26.52 -17.86
N GLY A 160 -5.30 27.15 -16.84
CA GLY A 160 -5.37 28.59 -16.64
C GLY A 160 -6.64 29.12 -15.96
N LEU A 161 -7.62 28.25 -15.67
CA LEU A 161 -8.76 28.59 -14.81
C LEU A 161 -8.58 28.02 -13.39
N GLN A 162 -9.43 28.49 -12.47
CA GLN A 162 -9.52 27.93 -11.12
C GLN A 162 -9.81 26.42 -11.19
N LYS A 163 -9.10 25.65 -10.37
CA LYS A 163 -9.32 24.21 -10.24
C LYS A 163 -10.76 23.93 -9.81
N GLN A 164 -11.34 22.87 -10.38
CA GLN A 164 -12.72 22.47 -10.15
C GLN A 164 -12.74 21.09 -9.48
N GLN A 165 -13.89 20.73 -8.94
CA GLN A 165 -14.14 19.41 -8.40
C GLN A 165 -13.88 18.31 -9.44
N ASP A 166 -13.47 17.12 -9.00
CA ASP A 166 -13.17 16.00 -9.91
C ASP A 166 -14.41 15.43 -10.62
N LEU A 167 -15.55 15.30 -9.92
CA LEU A 167 -16.77 14.69 -10.44
C LEU A 167 -18.02 15.57 -10.20
N ILE A 168 -19.00 15.37 -11.07
CA ILE A 168 -20.40 15.73 -10.82
C ILE A 168 -21.21 14.44 -10.82
N VAL A 169 -22.07 14.27 -9.82
CA VAL A 169 -22.95 13.10 -9.71
C VAL A 169 -24.41 13.53 -9.57
N GLU A 170 -25.28 12.93 -10.36
CA GLU A 170 -26.68 13.34 -10.49
C GLU A 170 -27.67 12.18 -10.38
N LYS A 171 -28.80 12.46 -9.75
CA LYS A 171 -30.02 11.64 -9.71
C LYS A 171 -31.22 12.58 -9.85
N PRO A 172 -32.42 12.08 -10.18
CA PRO A 172 -33.61 12.91 -10.22
C PRO A 172 -33.78 13.69 -8.90
N GLY A 173 -33.73 15.02 -8.97
CA GLY A 173 -33.87 15.91 -7.82
C GLY A 173 -32.63 16.09 -6.94
N SER A 174 -31.47 15.56 -7.32
CA SER A 174 -30.22 15.67 -6.54
C SER A 174 -28.99 15.76 -7.44
N SER A 175 -28.15 16.78 -7.24
CA SER A 175 -26.88 16.97 -7.96
C SER A 175 -25.80 17.36 -6.96
N TRP A 176 -24.65 16.71 -7.04
CA TRP A 176 -23.54 16.88 -6.10
C TRP A 176 -22.23 17.13 -6.84
N ALA A 177 -21.43 18.04 -6.29
CA ALA A 177 -20.03 18.18 -6.63
C ALA A 177 -19.20 17.25 -5.75
N VAL A 178 -18.35 16.42 -6.35
CA VAL A 178 -17.52 15.45 -5.62
C VAL A 178 -16.05 15.70 -5.92
N GLU A 179 -15.27 15.86 -4.86
CA GLU A 179 -13.83 16.10 -4.94
C GLU A 179 -13.08 14.92 -4.32
N CYS A 180 -12.08 14.40 -5.02
CA CYS A 180 -11.28 13.25 -4.61
C CYS A 180 -9.87 13.69 -4.25
N LYS A 181 -9.38 13.23 -3.11
CA LYS A 181 -8.00 13.46 -2.68
C LYS A 181 -7.44 12.20 -2.07
N ARG A 182 -6.22 11.82 -2.44
CA ARG A 182 -5.47 10.87 -1.61
C ARG A 182 -4.63 11.61 -0.59
N ALA A 183 -4.72 11.16 0.65
CA ALA A 183 -3.69 11.42 1.63
C ALA A 183 -2.53 10.45 1.32
N GLY A 184 -1.57 10.90 0.51
CA GLY A 184 -0.35 10.16 0.28
C GLY A 184 0.39 9.88 1.60
N ARG A 185 1.35 8.94 1.59
CA ARG A 185 2.21 8.68 2.75
C ARG A 185 2.86 9.99 3.18
N SER A 186 2.71 10.38 4.45
CA SER A 186 3.26 11.65 4.92
C SER A 186 4.78 11.66 4.74
N LYS A 187 5.36 12.81 4.38
CA LYS A 187 6.83 12.97 4.32
C LYS A 187 7.49 12.53 5.64
N TYR A 188 6.79 12.75 6.75
CA TYR A 188 7.18 12.30 8.08
C TYR A 188 7.20 10.77 8.19
N ALA A 189 6.14 10.07 7.80
CA ALA A 189 6.09 8.61 7.82
C ALA A 189 7.21 7.99 6.97
N ARG A 190 7.50 8.58 5.81
CA ARG A 190 8.64 8.18 4.98
C ARG A 190 9.97 8.38 5.72
N LYS A 191 10.19 9.54 6.34
CA LYS A 191 11.41 9.84 7.11
C LYS A 191 11.62 8.85 8.27
N GLU A 192 10.55 8.53 9.01
CA GLU A 192 10.59 7.52 10.09
C GLU A 192 10.99 6.13 9.55
N ARG A 193 10.37 5.71 8.44
CA ARG A 193 10.69 4.43 7.80
C ARG A 193 12.14 4.40 7.31
N ASP A 194 12.61 5.48 6.68
CA ASP A 194 13.98 5.61 6.19
C ASP A 194 15.00 5.56 7.35
N ALA A 195 14.68 6.19 8.49
CA ALA A 195 15.51 6.11 9.70
C ALA A 195 15.58 4.67 10.26
N GLY A 196 14.45 3.96 10.30
CA GLY A 196 14.41 2.55 10.69
C GLY A 196 15.25 1.65 9.76
N HIS A 197 15.14 1.85 8.44
CA HIS A 197 15.99 1.15 7.46
C HIS A 197 17.48 1.43 7.66
N GLN A 198 17.84 2.69 7.94
CA GLN A 198 19.24 3.05 8.21
C GLN A 198 19.80 2.30 9.43
N MET A 199 19.02 2.18 10.52
CA MET A 199 19.42 1.38 11.69
C MET A 199 19.51 -0.11 11.34
N ALA A 200 18.56 -0.63 10.57
CA ALA A 200 18.58 -2.01 10.12
C ALA A 200 19.81 -2.33 9.25
N ASP A 201 20.20 -1.42 8.35
CA ASP A 201 21.41 -1.57 7.52
C ASP A 201 22.68 -1.70 8.36
N ALA A 202 22.81 -0.94 9.45
CA ALA A 202 23.92 -1.05 10.38
C ALA A 202 23.96 -2.44 11.05
N VAL A 203 22.80 -2.96 11.46
CA VAL A 203 22.65 -4.32 12.01
C VAL A 203 23.01 -5.37 10.96
N HIS A 204 22.50 -5.26 9.73
CA HIS A 204 22.80 -6.18 8.64
C HIS A 204 24.30 -6.19 8.32
N ALA A 205 24.94 -5.03 8.30
CA ALA A 205 26.38 -4.92 8.08
C ALA A 205 27.17 -5.59 9.22
N LEU A 206 26.77 -5.40 10.48
CA LEU A 206 27.38 -6.09 11.62
C LEU A 206 27.19 -7.61 11.53
N SER A 207 25.98 -8.07 11.22
CA SER A 207 25.63 -9.49 11.02
C SER A 207 26.57 -10.15 10.02
N ARG A 208 26.72 -9.53 8.84
CA ARG A 208 27.62 -9.99 7.77
C ARG A 208 29.08 -10.01 8.23
N ARG A 209 29.58 -8.93 8.83
CA ARG A 209 30.98 -8.84 9.32
C ARG A 209 31.31 -9.89 10.37
N LYS A 210 30.34 -10.25 11.22
CA LYS A 210 30.51 -11.27 12.27
C LYS A 210 30.13 -12.68 11.83
N ASN A 211 29.62 -12.83 10.61
CA ASN A 211 29.08 -14.07 10.08
C ASN A 211 28.13 -14.80 11.06
N ARG A 212 27.30 -14.03 11.77
CA ARG A 212 26.33 -14.58 12.72
C ARG A 212 24.94 -14.09 12.33
N SER A 213 24.07 -15.04 11.99
CA SER A 213 22.68 -14.71 11.69
C SER A 213 21.93 -14.29 12.94
N MET A 214 21.02 -13.34 12.82
CA MET A 214 20.22 -12.85 13.94
C MET A 214 18.88 -12.28 13.48
N GLN A 215 17.95 -12.20 14.42
CA GLN A 215 16.69 -11.48 14.27
C GLN A 215 16.54 -10.46 15.40
N ILE A 216 15.98 -9.29 15.09
CA ILE A 216 15.67 -8.22 16.02
C ILE A 216 14.20 -7.88 15.92
N MET A 217 13.52 -7.77 17.06
CA MET A 217 12.22 -7.11 17.17
C MET A 217 12.34 -5.97 18.17
N ALA A 218 12.03 -4.76 17.73
CA ALA A 218 12.14 -3.54 18.52
C ALA A 218 10.83 -2.74 18.51
N VAL A 219 10.49 -2.14 19.64
CA VAL A 219 9.45 -1.12 19.76
C VAL A 219 10.12 0.15 20.25
N PHE A 220 10.10 1.18 19.42
CA PHE A 220 10.67 2.48 19.76
C PHE A 220 9.66 3.33 20.53
N GLU A 221 10.07 3.86 21.68
CA GLU A 221 9.22 4.70 22.53
C GLU A 221 9.28 6.19 22.15
N ASP A 222 10.26 6.59 21.34
CA ASP A 222 10.38 7.93 20.73
C ASP A 222 10.22 7.85 19.19
N GLU A 223 10.16 9.00 18.52
CA GLU A 223 10.26 9.09 17.07
C GLU A 223 11.58 8.44 16.62
N VAL A 224 11.51 7.52 15.66
CA VAL A 224 12.69 6.75 15.20
C VAL A 224 13.79 7.68 14.69
N ALA A 225 13.41 8.78 14.06
CA ALA A 225 14.34 9.78 13.55
C ALA A 225 15.08 10.59 14.64
N ASN A 226 14.65 10.52 15.91
CA ASN A 226 15.32 11.19 17.03
C ASN A 226 16.36 10.29 17.71
N LEU A 227 16.30 8.98 17.48
CA LEU A 227 17.23 8.02 18.06
C LEU A 227 18.58 8.01 17.32
N ASP A 228 19.64 7.63 18.03
CA ASP A 228 20.96 7.46 17.41
C ASP A 228 20.90 6.36 16.32
N PRO A 229 21.40 6.61 15.09
CA PRO A 229 21.39 5.60 14.01
C PRO A 229 22.12 4.30 14.37
N SER A 230 22.99 4.30 15.37
CA SER A 230 23.70 3.13 15.88
C SER A 230 22.94 2.36 16.97
N TYR A 231 21.79 2.86 17.43
CA TYR A 231 21.03 2.32 18.57
C TYR A 231 20.82 0.80 18.48
N LEU A 232 20.28 0.30 17.37
CA LEU A 232 20.08 -1.15 17.17
C LEU A 232 21.40 -1.91 16.96
N GLU A 233 22.41 -1.29 16.33
CA GLU A 233 23.74 -1.91 16.17
C GLU A 233 24.38 -2.16 17.55
N GLU A 234 24.24 -1.25 18.50
CA GLU A 234 24.75 -1.43 19.87
C GLU A 234 24.10 -2.64 20.56
N LYS A 235 22.77 -2.80 20.43
CA LYS A 235 22.08 -3.96 21.00
C LYS A 235 22.55 -5.25 20.34
N ALA A 236 22.70 -5.24 19.01
CA ALA A 236 23.25 -6.36 18.26
C ALA A 236 24.69 -6.70 18.70
N ARG A 237 25.57 -5.71 18.94
CA ARG A 237 26.93 -5.93 19.46
C ARG A 237 26.93 -6.60 20.84
N ARG A 238 26.00 -6.25 21.71
CA ARG A 238 25.84 -6.91 23.03
C ARG A 238 25.37 -8.36 22.89
N PHE A 239 24.54 -8.66 21.91
CA PHE A 239 24.15 -10.02 21.56
C PHE A 239 25.32 -10.82 20.98
N MET A 240 26.15 -10.22 20.11
CA MET A 240 27.29 -10.90 19.49
C MET A 240 28.28 -11.51 20.51
N ARG A 241 28.30 -11.01 21.75
CA ARG A 241 29.19 -11.49 22.83
C ARG A 241 28.64 -12.69 23.61
N ARG A 242 27.40 -13.14 23.36
CA ARG A 242 26.75 -14.22 24.11
C ARG A 242 25.89 -15.13 23.21
N PRO A 243 25.71 -16.42 23.54
CA PRO A 243 24.72 -17.27 22.88
C PRO A 243 23.28 -16.91 23.30
N GLY A 244 22.27 -17.32 22.52
CA GLY A 244 20.87 -17.28 22.92
C GLY A 244 20.12 -16.00 22.52
N SER A 245 19.66 -15.23 23.49
CA SER A 245 18.96 -13.97 23.24
C SER A 245 19.48 -12.86 24.15
N TYR A 246 19.24 -11.62 23.73
CA TYR A 246 19.45 -10.43 24.52
C TYR A 246 18.24 -9.52 24.39
N SER A 247 17.54 -9.32 25.51
CA SER A 247 16.46 -8.35 25.62
C SER A 247 16.97 -7.07 26.25
N TRP A 248 16.36 -5.94 25.88
CA TRP A 248 16.60 -4.64 26.48
C TRP A 248 15.30 -3.88 26.70
N SER A 249 15.36 -2.93 27.62
CA SER A 249 14.37 -1.88 27.84
C SER A 249 15.15 -0.69 28.41
N ASP A 250 15.13 0.43 27.70
CA ASP A 250 15.81 1.68 28.04
C ASP A 250 15.06 2.87 27.40
N GLU A 251 15.60 4.08 27.53
CA GLU A 251 14.94 5.31 27.06
C GLU A 251 14.62 5.33 25.55
N GLY A 252 15.32 4.55 24.73
CA GLY A 252 15.02 4.45 23.30
C GLY A 252 13.88 3.47 22.97
N GLY A 253 13.46 2.68 23.96
CA GLY A 253 12.43 1.66 23.84
C GLY A 253 12.89 0.28 24.29
N PHE A 254 12.20 -0.74 23.82
CA PHE A 254 12.44 -2.13 24.25
C PHE A 254 12.47 -3.09 23.07
N GLY A 255 13.07 -4.25 23.28
CA GLY A 255 13.12 -5.26 22.24
C GLY A 255 13.97 -6.47 22.61
N VAL A 256 14.13 -7.33 21.61
CA VAL A 256 14.93 -8.54 21.71
C VAL A 256 15.72 -8.76 20.44
N VAL A 257 16.97 -9.18 20.60
CA VAL A 257 17.78 -9.76 19.54
C VAL A 257 18.07 -11.21 19.90
N SER A 258 17.87 -12.12 18.96
CA SER A 258 18.07 -13.55 19.17
C SER A 258 18.70 -14.23 17.97
N ASP A 259 19.15 -15.47 18.17
CA ASP A 259 19.45 -16.36 17.07
C ASP A 259 18.17 -16.59 16.22
N VAL A 260 18.36 -16.84 14.92
CA VAL A 260 17.27 -17.06 13.95
C VAL A 260 16.65 -18.44 14.10
N GLN A 261 15.32 -18.53 14.00
CA GLN A 261 14.62 -19.82 13.97
C GLN A 261 14.64 -20.43 12.55
N TRP A 262 15.57 -21.33 12.31
CA TRP A 262 15.79 -21.90 10.97
C TRP A 262 14.84 -23.04 10.57
N ALA A 263 14.19 -23.68 11.54
CA ALA A 263 13.52 -24.96 11.32
C ALA A 263 12.42 -24.86 10.25
N GLY A 264 11.54 -23.87 10.37
CA GLY A 264 10.43 -23.67 9.43
C GLY A 264 10.91 -23.34 8.02
N LEU A 265 11.79 -22.33 7.89
CA LEU A 265 12.34 -21.95 6.59
C LEU A 265 13.07 -23.12 5.90
N ARG A 266 13.95 -23.83 6.61
CA ARG A 266 14.69 -24.96 6.03
C ARG A 266 13.78 -26.12 5.64
N GLN A 267 12.68 -26.33 6.36
CA GLN A 267 11.72 -27.37 6.00
C GLN A 267 11.01 -27.03 4.70
N VAL A 268 10.57 -25.78 4.52
CA VAL A 268 9.91 -25.35 3.29
C VAL A 268 10.88 -25.31 2.11
N LEU A 269 12.09 -24.78 2.29
CA LEU A 269 13.10 -24.69 1.22
C LEU A 269 13.56 -26.05 0.66
N ARG A 270 13.29 -27.16 1.35
CA ARG A 270 13.53 -28.52 0.79
C ARG A 270 12.58 -28.87 -0.35
N VAL A 271 11.42 -28.22 -0.41
CA VAL A 271 10.32 -28.60 -1.28
C VAL A 271 9.68 -27.41 -1.99
N ASP A 272 10.14 -26.18 -1.78
CA ASP A 272 9.62 -24.98 -2.43
C ASP A 272 10.67 -23.86 -2.43
N ASP A 273 10.60 -22.95 -3.40
CA ASP A 273 11.48 -21.77 -3.44
C ASP A 273 10.69 -20.54 -3.01
N ILE A 274 11.24 -19.74 -2.10
CA ILE A 274 10.52 -18.60 -1.50
C ILE A 274 11.19 -17.28 -1.89
N SER A 275 10.39 -16.30 -2.29
CA SER A 275 10.87 -14.94 -2.55
C SER A 275 11.62 -14.37 -1.33
N PHE A 276 12.87 -13.98 -1.52
CA PHE A 276 13.75 -13.51 -0.47
C PHE A 276 13.30 -12.15 0.05
N GLY A 277 13.07 -12.06 1.36
CA GLY A 277 12.52 -10.85 1.98
C GLY A 277 11.00 -10.70 1.87
N SER A 278 10.28 -11.67 1.30
CA SER A 278 8.82 -11.69 1.31
C SER A 278 8.24 -11.86 2.71
N SER A 279 6.99 -11.45 2.89
CA SER A 279 6.20 -11.69 4.09
C SER A 279 6.19 -13.16 4.52
N ARG A 280 6.13 -14.08 3.55
CA ARG A 280 6.21 -15.53 3.79
C ARG A 280 7.56 -15.96 4.37
N MET A 281 8.67 -15.41 3.89
CA MET A 281 10.00 -15.69 4.45
C MET A 281 10.11 -15.16 5.88
N ILE A 282 9.58 -13.96 6.14
CA ILE A 282 9.54 -13.36 7.47
C ILE A 282 8.73 -14.23 8.43
N GLU A 283 7.53 -14.68 8.03
CA GLU A 283 6.68 -15.57 8.82
C GLU A 283 7.39 -16.87 9.19
N LEU A 284 8.12 -17.49 8.25
CA LEU A 284 8.86 -18.72 8.49
C LEU A 284 10.06 -18.56 9.43
N LEU A 285 10.62 -17.35 9.52
CA LEU A 285 11.75 -17.02 10.39
C LEU A 285 11.29 -16.59 11.80
N MET A 286 10.16 -15.89 11.89
CA MET A 286 9.65 -15.29 13.13
C MET A 286 8.53 -16.11 13.78
N GLY A 287 7.85 -16.98 13.03
CA GLY A 287 6.65 -17.70 13.43
C GLY A 287 5.34 -16.95 13.14
N SER A 288 5.41 -15.66 12.83
CA SER A 288 4.28 -14.80 12.44
C SER A 288 4.77 -13.65 11.56
N HIS A 289 3.83 -13.02 10.84
CA HIS A 289 4.05 -11.75 10.14
C HIS A 289 2.99 -10.74 10.64
N GLU A 290 3.44 -9.59 11.13
CA GLU A 290 2.58 -8.55 11.69
C GLU A 290 2.50 -7.37 10.71
N HIS A 291 1.28 -7.00 10.29
CA HIS A 291 1.07 -5.95 9.28
C HIS A 291 1.37 -4.53 9.79
N ASP A 292 1.48 -4.36 11.10
CA ASP A 292 1.82 -3.11 11.77
C ASP A 292 3.31 -2.94 12.08
N VAL A 293 4.13 -3.91 11.70
CA VAL A 293 5.57 -3.90 11.87
C VAL A 293 6.26 -3.62 10.53
N ASP A 294 7.25 -2.73 10.57
CA ASP A 294 8.17 -2.55 9.47
C ASP A 294 9.28 -3.60 9.54
N TYR A 295 9.60 -4.22 8.41
CA TYR A 295 10.66 -5.22 8.31
C TYR A 295 11.75 -4.81 7.33
N SER A 296 12.99 -5.19 7.66
CA SER A 296 14.12 -5.22 6.75
C SER A 296 14.86 -6.53 6.88
N LEU A 297 15.15 -7.17 5.74
CA LEU A 297 15.80 -8.47 5.67
C LEU A 297 17.05 -8.38 4.79
N GLY A 298 18.20 -8.61 5.41
CA GLY A 298 19.50 -8.77 4.77
C GLY A 298 19.99 -10.20 4.88
N GLY A 299 20.79 -10.68 3.93
CA GLY A 299 21.29 -12.05 4.01
C GLY A 299 22.14 -12.50 2.84
N ALA A 300 22.51 -13.77 2.88
CA ALA A 300 23.11 -14.50 1.77
C ALA A 300 22.21 -15.69 1.43
N TRP A 301 21.85 -15.81 0.16
CA TRP A 301 20.98 -16.86 -0.35
C TRP A 301 21.45 -17.29 -1.75
N THR A 302 20.99 -18.45 -2.17
CA THR A 302 21.14 -18.93 -3.55
C THR A 302 19.82 -18.74 -4.27
N ALA A 303 19.85 -18.00 -5.38
CA ALA A 303 18.69 -17.82 -6.23
C ALA A 303 18.26 -19.14 -6.89
N ALA A 304 16.97 -19.28 -7.13
CA ALA A 304 16.39 -20.32 -7.95
C ALA A 304 16.68 -20.07 -9.43
N GLU A 305 16.85 -21.15 -10.19
CA GLU A 305 17.03 -21.07 -11.65
C GLU A 305 15.82 -20.37 -12.28
N GLY A 306 16.09 -19.36 -13.12
CA GLY A 306 15.06 -18.54 -13.76
C GLY A 306 14.25 -17.63 -12.83
N ARG A 307 14.50 -17.65 -11.51
CA ARG A 307 13.75 -16.89 -10.49
C ARG A 307 14.70 -16.19 -9.51
N PRO A 308 15.33 -15.07 -9.90
CA PRO A 308 16.43 -14.46 -9.16
C PRO A 308 16.05 -13.90 -7.78
N PHE A 309 14.75 -13.63 -7.54
CA PHE A 309 14.25 -13.23 -6.23
C PHE A 309 13.89 -14.40 -5.33
N HIS A 310 13.74 -15.61 -5.85
CA HIS A 310 13.36 -16.78 -5.06
C HIS A 310 14.60 -17.50 -4.54
N ALA A 311 14.66 -17.75 -3.25
CA ALA A 311 15.74 -18.49 -2.63
C ALA A 311 15.45 -20.00 -2.68
N THR A 312 16.42 -20.79 -3.16
CA THR A 312 16.47 -22.26 -3.00
C THR A 312 17.16 -22.65 -1.69
N SER A 313 18.08 -21.81 -1.22
CA SER A 313 18.75 -21.97 0.06
C SER A 313 19.16 -20.62 0.62
N VAL A 314 19.19 -20.51 1.95
CA VAL A 314 19.57 -19.30 2.67
C VAL A 314 20.66 -19.67 3.65
N GLN A 315 21.85 -19.09 3.49
CA GLN A 315 23.03 -19.38 4.29
C GLN A 315 23.19 -18.41 5.47
N HIS A 316 22.70 -17.18 5.31
CA HIS A 316 22.81 -16.12 6.33
C HIS A 316 21.59 -15.22 6.33
N VAL A 317 21.08 -14.86 7.52
CA VAL A 317 19.95 -13.95 7.70
C VAL A 317 20.28 -12.91 8.77
N SER A 318 19.93 -11.67 8.48
CA SER A 318 19.77 -10.59 9.42
C SER A 318 18.38 -10.00 9.20
N LEU A 319 17.48 -10.24 10.14
CA LEU A 319 16.11 -9.74 10.11
C LEU A 319 15.96 -8.67 11.18
N VAL A 320 15.42 -7.51 10.81
CA VAL A 320 15.09 -6.44 11.75
C VAL A 320 13.62 -6.08 11.53
N GLY A 321 12.79 -6.33 12.53
CA GLY A 321 11.43 -5.83 12.63
C GLY A 321 11.35 -4.70 13.65
N TRP A 322 10.64 -3.63 13.32
CA TRP A 322 10.42 -2.53 14.26
C TRP A 322 9.03 -1.91 14.12
N SER A 323 8.57 -1.38 15.25
CA SER A 323 7.40 -0.50 15.32
C SER A 323 7.69 0.67 16.25
N THR A 324 6.75 1.60 16.38
CA THR A 324 6.84 2.71 17.31
C THR A 324 5.58 2.82 18.15
N SER A 325 5.75 3.03 19.46
CA SER A 325 4.69 3.35 20.40
C SER A 325 4.62 4.85 20.72
N SER A 326 5.46 5.68 20.07
CA SER A 326 5.51 7.13 20.28
C SER A 326 4.18 7.81 19.90
N GLU A 327 3.55 8.47 20.88
CA GLU A 327 2.33 9.26 20.65
C GLU A 327 2.56 10.40 19.66
N GLU A 328 3.74 11.04 19.68
CA GLU A 328 4.07 12.12 18.75
C GLU A 328 4.27 11.57 17.33
N SER A 329 4.92 10.40 17.17
CA SER A 329 5.00 9.73 15.87
C SER A 329 3.60 9.37 15.35
N ALA A 330 2.75 8.81 16.21
CA ALA A 330 1.36 8.52 15.87
C ALA A 330 0.60 9.77 15.46
N ARG A 331 0.73 10.88 16.19
CA ARG A 331 0.10 12.18 15.90
C ARG A 331 0.57 12.78 14.58
N ARG A 332 1.87 12.74 14.29
CA ARG A 332 2.46 13.26 13.04
C ARG A 332 2.11 12.40 11.83
N LYS A 333 1.99 11.08 12.00
CA LYS A 333 1.51 10.13 10.99
C LYS A 333 0.00 10.22 10.78
N ALA A 334 -0.76 10.50 11.83
CA ALA A 334 -2.19 10.79 11.79
C ALA A 334 -2.44 12.20 11.23
N GLN A 335 -1.92 12.49 10.02
CA GLN A 335 -2.29 13.68 9.28
C GLN A 335 -3.82 13.72 9.16
N HIS A 336 -4.43 14.60 9.95
CA HIS A 336 -5.85 14.86 9.92
C HIS A 336 -6.15 15.71 8.69
N PHE A 337 -7.31 15.51 8.08
CA PHE A 337 -7.56 16.04 6.75
C PHE A 337 -7.82 17.54 6.69
N ARG A 338 -7.78 18.31 7.80
CA ARG A 338 -8.23 19.72 7.80
C ARG A 338 -7.63 20.53 6.64
N GLY A 339 -6.31 20.44 6.42
CA GLY A 339 -5.65 21.12 5.32
C GLY A 339 -5.96 20.55 3.93
N ILE A 340 -6.20 19.24 3.83
CA ILE A 340 -6.61 18.58 2.58
C ILE A 340 -8.03 19.02 2.20
N VAL A 341 -8.95 18.97 3.16
CA VAL A 341 -10.35 19.37 3.01
C VAL A 341 -10.48 20.86 2.75
N GLY A 342 -9.70 21.71 3.43
CA GLY A 342 -9.67 23.15 3.14
C GLY A 342 -9.37 23.44 1.66
N ARG A 343 -8.31 22.83 1.10
CA ARG A 343 -7.97 22.97 -0.33
C ARG A 343 -8.98 22.31 -1.27
N ALA A 344 -9.61 21.23 -0.84
CA ALA A 344 -10.68 20.59 -1.60
C ALA A 344 -11.94 21.48 -1.65
N CYS A 345 -12.26 22.22 -0.58
CA CYS A 345 -13.39 23.16 -0.55
C CYS A 345 -13.22 24.30 -1.55
N GLU A 346 -11.99 24.78 -1.79
CA GLU A 346 -11.68 25.82 -2.79
C GLU A 346 -12.02 25.39 -4.24
N GLN A 347 -12.16 24.08 -4.48
CA GLN A 347 -12.50 23.49 -5.76
C GLN A 347 -13.99 23.13 -5.86
N LEU A 348 -14.70 23.09 -4.73
CA LEU A 348 -16.14 22.84 -4.71
C LEU A 348 -16.93 24.12 -5.05
N PRO A 349 -18.01 24.01 -5.82
CA PRO A 349 -18.87 25.15 -6.11
C PRO A 349 -19.74 25.52 -4.91
N GLY A 350 -20.22 26.77 -4.89
CA GLY A 350 -21.15 27.28 -3.89
C GLY A 350 -22.63 27.09 -4.24
N ASP A 351 -22.94 26.51 -5.40
CA ASP A 351 -24.30 26.43 -5.97
C ASP A 351 -25.00 25.06 -5.76
N ARG A 352 -24.29 24.05 -5.25
CA ARG A 352 -24.81 22.70 -5.04
C ARG A 352 -24.08 21.98 -3.90
N PRO A 353 -24.71 20.99 -3.25
CA PRO A 353 -24.07 20.15 -2.23
C PRO A 353 -22.72 19.58 -2.67
N GLY A 354 -21.74 19.63 -1.78
CA GLY A 354 -20.40 19.11 -1.97
C GLY A 354 -20.11 17.87 -1.12
N ALA A 355 -19.43 16.89 -1.71
CA ALA A 355 -18.84 15.76 -0.99
C ALA A 355 -17.33 15.68 -1.27
N ILE A 356 -16.53 15.39 -0.26
CA ILE A 356 -15.08 15.17 -0.42
C ILE A 356 -14.77 13.74 -0.04
N HIS A 357 -14.07 13.01 -0.90
CA HIS A 357 -13.53 11.69 -0.61
C HIS A 357 -12.03 11.79 -0.34
N VAL A 358 -11.59 11.40 0.85
CA VAL A 358 -10.18 11.35 1.24
C VAL A 358 -9.71 9.90 1.38
N GLY A 359 -8.86 9.47 0.45
CA GLY A 359 -8.32 8.11 0.41
C GLY A 359 -7.08 7.99 1.27
N TYR A 360 -7.06 7.01 2.17
CA TYR A 360 -5.95 6.67 3.04
C TYR A 360 -5.47 5.26 2.74
N GLU A 361 -4.30 5.15 2.12
CA GLU A 361 -3.58 3.87 2.03
C GLU A 361 -2.86 3.65 3.36
N ALA A 362 -3.35 2.71 4.15
CA ALA A 362 -2.76 2.38 5.45
C ALA A 362 -1.55 1.47 5.24
N VAL A 363 -0.43 1.86 5.84
CA VAL A 363 0.82 1.09 5.87
C VAL A 363 1.34 1.18 7.29
N GLY A 364 1.16 0.09 8.04
CA GLY A 364 1.59 0.02 9.43
C GLY A 364 0.58 0.58 10.44
N GLY A 365 -0.07 -0.31 11.20
CA GLY A 365 -0.66 -0.02 12.53
C GLY A 365 -2.05 0.59 12.59
N ASN A 366 -2.96 -0.09 13.29
CA ASN A 366 -4.35 0.36 13.57
C ASN A 366 -4.41 1.59 14.49
N THR A 367 -3.38 1.84 15.32
CA THR A 367 -3.39 2.94 16.30
C THR A 367 -3.41 4.32 15.66
N VAL A 368 -2.74 4.49 14.52
CA VAL A 368 -2.72 5.73 13.74
C VAL A 368 -4.10 6.03 13.16
N GLU A 369 -4.83 5.00 12.72
CA GLU A 369 -6.16 5.15 12.13
C GLU A 369 -7.20 5.60 13.15
N GLY A 370 -7.22 4.98 14.33
CA GLY A 370 -8.11 5.38 15.43
C GLY A 370 -7.86 6.81 15.91
N LEU A 371 -6.59 7.21 16.04
CA LEU A 371 -6.24 8.60 16.35
C LEU A 371 -6.67 9.55 15.24
N ARG A 372 -6.43 9.19 13.97
CA ARG A 372 -6.85 9.99 12.81
C ARG A 372 -8.37 10.17 12.77
N HIS A 373 -9.13 9.11 13.00
CA HIS A 373 -10.60 9.16 13.05
C HIS A 373 -11.10 10.15 14.10
N ARG A 374 -10.57 10.06 15.33
CA ARG A 374 -10.92 10.96 16.43
C ARG A 374 -10.61 12.42 16.11
N LEU A 375 -9.40 12.69 15.61
CA LEU A 375 -8.98 14.04 15.22
C LEU A 375 -9.85 14.58 14.09
N ASN A 376 -10.12 13.78 13.06
CA ASN A 376 -10.97 14.15 11.94
C ASN A 376 -12.41 14.52 12.38
N LYS A 377 -13.01 13.72 13.28
CA LYS A 377 -14.32 14.00 13.87
C LYS A 377 -14.32 15.36 14.58
N GLN A 378 -13.35 15.60 15.47
CA GLN A 378 -13.20 16.88 16.17
C GLN A 378 -12.99 18.07 15.23
N GLN A 379 -12.25 17.88 14.14
CA GLN A 379 -12.01 18.96 13.18
C GLN A 379 -13.29 19.34 12.42
N MET A 380 -14.14 18.37 12.10
CA MET A 380 -15.38 18.61 11.35
C MET A 380 -16.48 19.27 12.15
N GLU A 381 -16.52 19.07 13.48
CA GLU A 381 -17.49 19.73 14.37
C GLU A 381 -17.49 21.26 14.22
N ASN A 382 -16.32 21.85 13.95
CA ASN A 382 -16.13 23.30 13.84
C ASN A 382 -15.50 23.71 12.50
N PHE A 383 -15.59 22.87 11.47
CA PHE A 383 -15.04 23.20 10.16
C PHE A 383 -15.92 24.22 9.44
N ASP A 384 -15.29 25.27 8.91
CA ASP A 384 -15.94 26.28 8.07
C ASP A 384 -15.64 25.98 6.59
N PRO A 385 -16.64 25.59 5.79
CA PRO A 385 -16.47 25.30 4.37
C PRO A 385 -16.35 26.55 3.49
N GLY A 386 -16.38 27.74 4.08
CA GLY A 386 -16.29 29.01 3.36
C GLY A 386 -17.46 29.21 2.41
N SER A 387 -17.17 29.51 1.15
CA SER A 387 -18.20 29.65 0.11
C SER A 387 -18.69 28.33 -0.48
N SER A 388 -18.07 27.20 -0.13
CA SER A 388 -18.50 25.89 -0.64
C SER A 388 -19.72 25.39 0.12
N GLN A 389 -20.54 24.58 -0.54
CA GLN A 389 -21.70 23.90 0.06
C GLN A 389 -21.34 22.50 0.54
N LEU A 390 -20.13 22.32 1.11
CA LEU A 390 -19.67 21.02 1.63
C LEU A 390 -20.67 20.47 2.66
N GLN A 391 -21.16 19.26 2.42
CA GLN A 391 -22.07 18.55 3.33
C GLN A 391 -21.37 17.39 4.04
N VAL A 392 -20.37 16.76 3.42
CA VAL A 392 -19.77 15.52 3.94
C VAL A 392 -18.35 15.32 3.46
N VAL A 393 -17.52 14.78 4.34
CA VAL A 393 -16.20 14.22 4.02
C VAL A 393 -16.24 12.71 4.30
N TYR A 394 -15.86 11.90 3.33
CA TYR A 394 -15.63 10.48 3.48
C TYR A 394 -14.14 10.21 3.68
N GLY A 395 -13.78 9.47 4.72
CA GLY A 395 -12.46 8.87 4.86
C GLY A 395 -12.50 7.43 4.37
N ASN A 396 -11.94 7.17 3.19
CA ASN A 396 -11.81 5.83 2.61
C ASN A 396 -10.46 5.24 3.01
N TYR A 397 -10.42 4.38 4.04
CA TYR A 397 -9.22 3.70 4.52
C TYR A 397 -9.12 2.34 3.86
N PHE A 398 -7.99 2.04 3.24
CA PHE A 398 -7.74 0.72 2.66
C PHE A 398 -6.31 0.29 2.94
N MET A 399 -6.18 -0.98 3.31
CA MET A 399 -4.93 -1.64 3.66
C MET A 399 -4.80 -2.88 2.77
N PRO A 400 -4.04 -2.79 1.66
CA PRO A 400 -3.58 -3.98 0.97
C PRO A 400 -2.72 -4.81 1.91
N GLU A 401 -2.94 -6.12 1.94
CA GLU A 401 -2.29 -7.01 2.90
C GLU A 401 -1.25 -7.91 2.23
N HIS A 402 -0.15 -8.10 2.93
CA HIS A 402 0.82 -9.13 2.61
C HIS A 402 0.25 -10.51 2.99
N VAL A 403 -0.24 -11.25 2.01
CA VAL A 403 -0.88 -12.54 2.25
C VAL A 403 0.14 -13.61 2.58
N THR A 404 -0.10 -14.27 3.71
CA THR A 404 0.71 -15.41 4.19
C THR A 404 -0.11 -16.69 4.28
N ASP A 405 -1.39 -16.63 3.88
CA ASP A 405 -2.31 -17.74 3.96
C ASP A 405 -2.23 -18.65 2.74
N ARG A 406 -2.55 -19.92 2.97
CA ARG A 406 -2.54 -20.92 1.92
C ARG A 406 -3.64 -20.60 0.91
N ASN A 407 -3.26 -20.56 -0.38
CA ASN A 407 -4.14 -20.29 -1.52
C ASN A 407 -4.75 -18.88 -1.52
N GLU A 408 -4.11 -17.94 -0.83
CA GLU A 408 -4.45 -16.52 -0.92
C GLU A 408 -3.32 -15.80 -1.65
N SER A 409 -3.67 -15.04 -2.69
CA SER A 409 -2.70 -14.30 -3.53
C SER A 409 -2.81 -12.78 -3.39
N SER A 410 -3.88 -12.29 -2.76
CA SER A 410 -4.15 -10.88 -2.54
C SER A 410 -5.28 -10.71 -1.53
N ALA A 411 -5.14 -9.79 -0.58
CA ALA A 411 -6.19 -9.37 0.32
C ALA A 411 -6.16 -7.85 0.52
N VAL A 412 -7.32 -7.26 0.81
CA VAL A 412 -7.48 -5.86 1.15
C VAL A 412 -8.49 -5.74 2.27
N THR A 413 -8.09 -5.11 3.36
CA THR A 413 -9.05 -4.61 4.35
C THR A 413 -9.42 -3.18 3.99
N GLU A 414 -10.72 -2.87 4.03
CA GLU A 414 -11.22 -1.52 3.79
C GLU A 414 -12.10 -1.08 4.96
N THR A 415 -12.10 0.21 5.25
CA THR A 415 -12.96 0.85 6.23
C THR A 415 -13.37 2.23 5.72
N ILE A 416 -14.65 2.56 5.86
CA ILE A 416 -15.19 3.88 5.53
C ILE A 416 -15.56 4.62 6.81
N ALA A 417 -15.13 5.88 6.90
CA ALA A 417 -15.58 6.79 7.94
C ALA A 417 -16.33 7.95 7.31
N TRP A 418 -17.47 8.29 7.91
CA TRP A 418 -18.32 9.39 7.46
C TRP A 418 -18.18 10.57 8.43
N TYR A 419 -17.86 11.75 7.90
CA TYR A 419 -17.69 12.98 8.67
C TYR A 419 -18.60 14.08 8.10
N PRO A 420 -19.78 14.33 8.68
CA PRO A 420 -20.66 15.39 8.23
C PRO A 420 -20.00 16.76 8.46
N ALA A 421 -20.17 17.66 7.49
CA ALA A 421 -19.96 19.08 7.75
C ALA A 421 -21.07 19.60 8.65
N LYS A 422 -20.74 20.56 9.53
CA LYS A 422 -21.61 21.11 10.56
C LYS A 422 -23.10 21.15 10.16
N ASP A 423 -23.95 20.49 10.96
CA ASP A 423 -25.41 20.37 10.81
C ASP A 423 -25.94 19.61 9.57
N SER A 424 -25.06 19.10 8.69
CA SER A 424 -25.45 18.27 7.55
C SER A 424 -26.01 16.92 8.00
N LYS A 425 -27.10 16.51 7.36
CA LYS A 425 -27.71 15.17 7.47
C LYS A 425 -27.77 14.43 6.14
N SER A 426 -27.15 15.00 5.11
CA SER A 426 -27.24 14.50 3.74
C SER A 426 -25.90 13.91 3.32
N GLU A 427 -25.95 12.70 2.77
CA GLU A 427 -24.81 12.04 2.17
C GLU A 427 -25.26 11.38 0.85
N PRO A 428 -24.51 11.54 -0.25
CA PRO A 428 -24.93 10.99 -1.53
C PRO A 428 -24.55 9.51 -1.70
N LEU A 429 -23.75 8.95 -0.80
CA LEU A 429 -23.13 7.63 -0.97
C LEU A 429 -23.02 6.86 0.36
N GLU A 430 -24.17 6.42 0.86
CA GLU A 430 -24.28 5.65 2.11
C GLU A 430 -23.53 4.32 2.04
N LYS A 431 -22.83 3.97 3.14
CA LYS A 431 -22.21 2.65 3.40
C LYS A 431 -21.39 2.10 2.24
N HIS A 432 -20.69 2.97 1.51
CA HIS A 432 -19.93 2.54 0.35
C HIS A 432 -18.55 2.01 0.71
N MET A 433 -18.13 1.05 -0.09
CA MET A 433 -16.80 0.48 -0.12
C MET A 433 -16.31 0.56 -1.57
N LEU A 434 -15.02 0.84 -1.74
CA LEU A 434 -14.34 1.03 -3.01
C LEU A 434 -13.80 -0.28 -3.57
N PHE A 435 -13.38 -1.22 -2.71
CA PHE A 435 -12.77 -2.50 -3.10
C PHE A 435 -13.72 -3.69 -2.96
N VAL A 436 -14.63 -3.66 -1.99
CA VAL A 436 -15.62 -4.72 -1.75
C VAL A 436 -17.03 -4.25 -2.08
N ASP A 437 -17.90 -5.19 -2.45
CA ASP A 437 -19.33 -4.90 -2.70
C ASP A 437 -20.23 -5.23 -1.51
N GLU A 438 -19.65 -5.81 -0.45
CA GLU A 438 -20.37 -6.17 0.77
C GLU A 438 -20.72 -4.94 1.60
N ASP A 439 -21.84 -5.02 2.32
CA ASP A 439 -22.23 -3.98 3.27
C ASP A 439 -21.20 -3.93 4.42
N PRO A 440 -20.66 -2.74 4.75
CA PRO A 440 -19.68 -2.62 5.82
C PRO A 440 -20.29 -3.00 7.16
N THR A 441 -19.52 -3.72 7.98
CA THR A 441 -19.85 -3.97 9.38
C THR A 441 -19.25 -2.88 10.27
N PRO A 442 -19.88 -2.52 11.41
CA PRO A 442 -19.31 -1.53 12.32
C PRO A 442 -17.94 -1.95 12.84
N GLY A 443 -16.91 -1.13 12.60
CA GLY A 443 -15.55 -1.42 13.04
C GLY A 443 -15.36 -1.26 14.56
N THR A 444 -14.33 -1.92 15.10
CA THR A 444 -13.98 -1.94 16.53
C THR A 444 -13.55 -0.58 17.09
N HIS A 445 -13.05 0.32 16.24
CA HIS A 445 -12.70 1.70 16.60
C HIS A 445 -13.85 2.70 16.42
N PHE A 446 -15.00 2.24 15.88
CA PHE A 446 -16.13 3.06 15.45
C PHE A 446 -17.39 2.86 16.30
N SER A 447 -17.27 2.10 17.40
CA SER A 447 -18.31 1.92 18.41
C SER A 447 -18.10 2.88 19.58
N SER A 448 -18.28 4.18 19.31
CA SER A 448 -18.48 5.21 20.35
C SER A 448 -19.14 6.47 19.80
#